data_AF-A0A4R8WVS6-F1
#
_entry.id   AF-A0A4R8WVS6-F1
#
_cell.length_a   1.000
_cell.length_b   1.000
_cell.length_c   1.000
_cell.angle_alpha   90.00
_cell.angle_beta   90.00
_cell.angle_gamma   90.00
#
_symmetry.space_group_name_H-M   'P 1'
#
loop_
_entity.id
_entity.type
_entity.pdbx_description
1 polymer ?
#
loop_
_entity_poly.entity_id
_entity_poly.type
_entity_poly.pdbx_seq_one_letter_code
_entity_poly.pdbx_strand_id
1 'polypeptide(L)'
;MPAIFIISLAIVVAVILGLQLLPGVPRRRAAARVSGVGIVVSLAGVAGLGLHCAAMFNRPLLEAIPGAEIVVRQISELSMVSILWYVVPSLLLLIGLRRQRPAVMAVLAVLLVVVGVTMFDDGPLALHLASIFAFVVVLSAVLALFLLPPWDRGRASRV
;
A
#
# COMPACT_ATOMS: atom_id res chain seq x y z
N MET A 1 0.69 -7.00 -22.12
CA MET A 1 0.95 -7.32 -20.70
C MET A 1 0.19 -6.47 -19.65
N PRO A 2 -0.45 -5.30 -19.92
CA PRO A 2 -1.14 -4.54 -18.86
C PRO A 2 -2.57 -5.01 -18.55
N ALA A 3 -3.32 -5.52 -19.53
CA ALA A 3 -4.75 -5.83 -19.36
C ALA A 3 -5.00 -6.97 -18.35
N ILE A 4 -4.25 -8.08 -18.44
CA ILE A 4 -4.39 -9.21 -17.52
C ILE A 4 -4.08 -8.77 -16.08
N PHE A 5 -3.03 -7.99 -15.88
CA PHE A 5 -2.65 -7.47 -14.55
C PHE A 5 -3.74 -6.57 -13.94
N ILE A 6 -4.28 -5.63 -14.73
CA ILE A 6 -5.37 -4.74 -14.30
C ILE A 6 -6.63 -5.55 -13.98
N ILE A 7 -6.98 -6.53 -14.82
CA ILE A 7 -8.14 -7.41 -14.61
C ILE A 7 -7.95 -8.25 -13.35
N SER A 8 -6.77 -8.83 -13.13
CA SER A 8 -6.46 -9.58 -11.90
C SER A 8 -6.58 -8.70 -10.66
N LEU A 9 -6.09 -7.45 -10.73
CA LEU A 9 -6.21 -6.49 -9.63
C LEU A 9 -7.66 -6.13 -9.34
N ALA A 10 -8.43 -5.81 -10.39
CA ALA A 10 -9.84 -5.48 -10.28
C ALA A 10 -10.64 -6.65 -9.71
N ILE A 11 -10.38 -7.89 -10.14
CA ILE A 11 -11.02 -9.09 -9.61
C ILE A 11 -10.67 -9.28 -8.14
N VAL A 12 -9.40 -9.19 -7.75
CA VAL A 12 -9.00 -9.38 -6.35
C VAL A 12 -9.61 -8.28 -5.46
N VAL A 13 -9.59 -7.02 -5.91
CA VAL A 13 -10.24 -5.91 -5.21
C VAL A 13 -11.75 -6.15 -5.09
N ALA A 14 -12.42 -6.55 -6.18
CA ALA A 14 -13.85 -6.86 -6.19
C ALA A 14 -14.21 -8.06 -5.31
N VAL A 15 -13.36 -9.09 -5.25
CA VAL A 15 -13.53 -10.25 -4.37
C VAL A 15 -13.33 -9.84 -2.92
N ILE A 16 -12.31 -9.04 -2.60
CA ILE A 16 -12.08 -8.51 -1.25
C ILE A 16 -13.26 -7.62 -0.81
N LEU A 17 -13.79 -6.79 -1.70
CA LEU A 17 -15.00 -5.98 -1.46
C LEU A 17 -16.23 -6.88 -1.29
N GLY A 18 -16.45 -7.85 -2.18
CA GLY A 18 -17.58 -8.79 -2.12
C GLY A 18 -17.58 -9.64 -0.85
N LEU A 19 -16.40 -10.13 -0.43
CA LEU A 19 -16.22 -10.84 0.83
C LEU A 19 -16.53 -9.96 2.05
N GLN A 20 -16.36 -8.63 1.96
CA GLN A 20 -16.75 -7.69 3.02
C GLN A 20 -18.25 -7.42 3.10
N LEU A 21 -19.00 -7.64 2.01
CA LEU A 21 -20.46 -7.56 2.03
C LEU A 21 -21.10 -8.81 2.68
N LEU A 22 -20.33 -9.89 2.89
CA LEU A 22 -20.84 -11.08 3.56
C LEU A 22 -21.03 -10.82 5.06
N PRO A 23 -22.24 -11.06 5.61
CA PRO A 23 -22.59 -10.78 7.00
C PRO A 23 -21.92 -11.68 8.05
N GLY A 24 -20.99 -12.56 7.65
CA GLY A 24 -20.32 -13.54 8.52
C GLY A 24 -18.85 -13.24 8.88
N VAL A 25 -18.25 -12.17 8.34
CA VAL A 25 -16.85 -11.86 8.65
C VAL A 25 -16.77 -11.28 10.07
N PRO A 26 -15.93 -11.80 10.99
CA PRO A 26 -15.85 -11.38 12.39
C PRO A 26 -15.20 -9.99 12.54
N ARG A 27 -15.90 -8.96 12.05
CA ARG A 27 -15.49 -7.54 12.01
C ARG A 27 -15.19 -6.96 13.39
N ARG A 28 -15.79 -7.49 14.46
CA ARG A 28 -15.69 -6.89 15.81
C ARG A 28 -14.48 -7.32 16.64
N ARG A 29 -13.86 -8.49 16.38
CA ARG A 29 -12.71 -8.98 17.17
C ARG A 29 -11.34 -8.68 16.55
N ALA A 30 -11.30 -8.34 15.26
CA ALA A 30 -10.07 -7.97 14.56
C ALA A 30 -9.79 -6.45 14.58
N ALA A 31 -10.78 -5.65 14.97
CA ALA A 31 -10.77 -4.19 14.99
C ALA A 31 -9.75 -3.58 15.97
N ALA A 32 -8.47 -3.52 15.60
CA ALA A 32 -7.53 -2.66 16.31
C ALA A 32 -7.94 -1.19 16.05
N ARG A 33 -8.16 -0.41 17.11
CA ARG A 33 -8.42 1.03 16.97
C ARG A 33 -7.19 1.71 16.37
N VAL A 34 -7.28 2.05 15.09
CA VAL A 34 -6.25 2.87 14.42
C VAL A 34 -6.41 4.31 14.94
N SER A 35 -5.33 4.86 15.49
CA SER A 35 -5.29 6.29 15.88
C SER A 35 -5.37 7.15 14.62
N GLY A 36 -6.02 8.31 14.67
CA GLY A 36 -6.04 9.25 13.53
C GLY A 36 -4.63 9.59 13.02
N VAL A 37 -3.66 9.70 13.93
CA VAL A 37 -2.23 9.86 13.57
C VAL A 37 -1.71 8.68 12.76
N GLY A 38 -2.10 7.45 13.12
CA GLY A 38 -1.73 6.25 12.36
C GLY A 38 -2.30 6.27 10.94
N ILE A 39 -3.53 6.74 10.77
CA ILE A 39 -4.15 6.91 9.45
C ILE A 39 -3.36 7.91 8.60
N VAL A 40 -3.07 9.09 9.15
CA VAL A 40 -2.31 10.14 8.43
C VAL A 40 -0.92 9.63 8.03
N VAL A 41 -0.21 8.98 8.95
CA VAL A 41 1.13 8.44 8.71
C VAL A 41 1.10 7.32 7.67
N SER A 42 0.11 6.40 7.74
CA SER A 42 -0.06 5.36 6.73
C SER A 42 -0.41 5.95 5.36
N LEU A 43 -1.29 6.95 5.29
CA LEU A 43 -1.64 7.63 4.04
C LEU A 43 -0.42 8.33 3.43
N ALA A 44 0.40 8.98 4.25
CA ALA A 44 1.65 9.58 3.79
C ALA A 44 2.62 8.53 3.23
N GLY A 45 2.74 7.36 3.89
CA GLY A 45 3.53 6.23 3.40
C GLY A 45 3.02 5.68 2.06
N VAL A 46 1.71 5.46 1.93
CA VAL A 46 1.09 5.00 0.67
C VAL A 46 1.27 6.03 -0.44
N ALA A 47 1.05 7.31 -0.16
CA ALA A 47 1.23 8.38 -1.14
C ALA A 47 2.69 8.48 -1.61
N GLY A 48 3.65 8.39 -0.69
CA GLY A 48 5.08 8.40 -1.02
C GLY A 48 5.48 7.19 -1.88
N LEU A 49 5.04 5.99 -1.51
CA LEU A 49 5.26 4.78 -2.33
C LEU A 49 4.60 4.88 -3.70
N GLY A 50 3.35 5.38 -3.76
CA GLY A 50 2.63 5.59 -5.00
C GLY A 50 3.35 6.57 -5.93
N LEU A 51 3.86 7.68 -5.38
CA LEU A 51 4.65 8.65 -6.12
C LEU A 51 5.96 8.03 -6.61
N HIS A 52 6.64 7.25 -5.77
CA HIS A 52 7.86 6.53 -6.15
C HIS A 52 7.62 5.55 -7.32
N CYS A 53 6.57 4.73 -7.24
CA CYS A 53 6.20 3.82 -8.32
C CYS A 53 5.79 4.59 -9.59
N ALA A 54 5.02 5.68 -9.46
CA ALA A 54 4.61 6.49 -10.60
C ALA A 54 5.82 7.15 -11.29
N ALA A 55 6.80 7.64 -10.52
CA ALA A 55 8.04 8.21 -11.06
C ALA A 55 8.88 7.17 -11.81
N MET A 56 8.82 5.89 -11.41
CA MET A 56 9.49 4.82 -12.14
C MET A 56 8.79 4.43 -13.44
N PHE A 57 7.47 4.22 -13.40
CA PHE A 57 6.73 3.63 -14.52
C PHE A 57 6.04 4.64 -15.45
N ASN A 58 5.78 5.86 -14.98
CA ASN A 58 5.01 6.88 -15.70
C ASN A 58 5.73 8.24 -15.73
N ARG A 59 7.06 8.24 -15.97
CA ARG A 59 7.87 9.47 -16.05
C ARG A 59 7.23 10.59 -16.88
N PRO A 60 6.75 10.35 -18.12
CA PRO A 60 6.24 11.43 -18.98
C PRO A 60 5.02 12.13 -18.39
N LEU A 61 4.21 11.39 -17.63
CA LEU A 61 3.01 11.92 -16.99
C LEU A 61 3.37 12.86 -15.82
N LEU A 62 4.41 12.51 -15.06
CA LEU A 62 4.84 13.30 -13.91
C LEU A 62 5.73 14.47 -14.31
N GLU A 63 6.55 14.33 -15.34
CA GLU A 63 7.36 15.42 -15.89
C GLU A 63 6.49 16.52 -16.51
N ALA A 64 5.26 16.21 -16.93
CA ALA A 64 4.28 17.21 -17.35
C ALA A 64 3.79 18.12 -16.20
N ILE A 65 4.05 17.75 -14.94
CA ILE A 65 3.71 18.57 -13.77
C ILE A 65 4.84 19.59 -13.56
N PRO A 66 4.55 20.91 -13.60
CA PRO A 66 5.57 21.93 -13.45
C PRO A 66 6.25 21.81 -12.07
N GLY A 67 7.58 21.67 -12.09
CA GLY A 67 8.41 21.53 -10.89
C GLY A 67 8.62 20.10 -10.37
N ALA A 68 8.02 19.08 -10.99
CA ALA A 68 8.20 17.68 -10.58
C ALA A 68 9.44 17.01 -11.19
N GLU A 69 10.02 17.60 -12.23
CA GLU A 69 11.14 17.05 -13.02
C GLU A 69 12.32 16.59 -12.16
N ILE A 70 12.74 17.40 -11.18
CA ILE A 70 13.87 17.10 -10.29
C ILE A 70 13.58 15.85 -9.45
N VAL A 71 12.36 15.76 -8.90
CA VAL A 71 11.95 14.64 -8.05
C VAL A 71 11.82 13.36 -8.87
N VAL A 72 11.20 13.42 -10.05
CA VAL A 72 11.07 12.28 -10.96
C VAL A 72 12.45 11.76 -11.36
N ARG A 73 13.37 12.66 -11.73
CA ARG A 73 14.73 12.29 -12.09
C ARG A 73 15.47 11.62 -10.93
N GLN A 74 15.45 12.20 -9.73
CA GLN A 74 16.10 11.64 -8.54
C GLN A 74 15.61 10.23 -8.18
N ILE A 75 14.30 9.99 -8.28
CA ILE A 75 13.71 8.68 -8.02
C ILE A 75 14.10 7.68 -9.10
N SER A 76 14.05 8.13 -10.35
CA SER A 76 14.11 7.23 -11.48
C SER A 76 15.54 6.85 -11.91
N GLU A 77 16.55 7.56 -11.40
CA GLU A 77 17.98 7.25 -11.59
C GLU A 77 18.49 6.08 -10.73
N LEU A 78 17.63 5.39 -9.96
CA LEU A 78 18.00 4.25 -9.10
C LEU A 78 19.18 4.55 -8.13
N SER A 79 19.39 5.83 -7.82
CA SER A 79 20.47 6.30 -6.96
C SER A 79 20.18 6.04 -5.48
N MET A 80 21.15 6.31 -4.59
CA MET A 80 20.93 6.31 -3.14
C MET A 80 19.73 7.18 -2.72
N VAL A 81 19.46 8.26 -3.47
CA VAL A 81 18.30 9.14 -3.24
C VAL A 81 17.00 8.38 -3.54
N SER A 82 16.95 7.57 -4.59
CA SER A 82 15.81 6.70 -4.90
C SER A 82 15.53 5.68 -3.79
N ILE A 83 16.58 5.10 -3.20
CA ILE A 83 16.46 4.20 -2.03
C ILE A 83 15.80 4.94 -0.86
N LEU A 84 16.19 6.18 -0.57
CA LEU A 84 15.56 6.97 0.50
C LEU A 84 14.08 7.27 0.19
N TRP A 85 13.77 7.61 -1.06
CA TRP A 85 12.39 7.80 -1.54
C TRP A 85 11.54 6.54 -1.47
N TYR A 86 12.16 5.36 -1.36
CA TYR A 86 11.48 4.10 -1.14
C TYR A 86 11.37 3.73 0.36
N VAL A 87 12.49 3.77 1.08
CA VAL A 87 12.60 3.30 2.47
C VAL A 87 11.80 4.19 3.42
N VAL A 88 11.86 5.51 3.26
CA VAL A 88 11.16 6.43 4.18
C VAL A 88 9.64 6.24 4.13
N PRO A 89 8.98 6.24 2.95
CA PRO A 89 7.55 5.93 2.85
C PRO A 89 7.19 4.51 3.32
N SER A 90 8.05 3.52 3.06
CA SER A 90 7.88 2.15 3.56
C SER A 90 7.83 2.08 5.08
N LEU A 91 8.78 2.75 5.76
CA LEU A 91 8.83 2.82 7.21
C LEU A 91 7.65 3.60 7.78
N LEU A 92 7.27 4.73 7.17
CA LEU A 92 6.08 5.49 7.55
C LEU A 92 4.84 4.59 7.51
N LEU A 93 4.65 3.83 6.43
CA LEU A 93 3.52 2.91 6.32
C LEU A 93 3.50 1.87 7.45
N LEU A 94 4.64 1.23 7.72
CA LEU A 94 4.77 0.24 8.79
C LEU A 94 4.53 0.87 10.18
N ILE A 95 5.05 2.07 10.43
CA ILE A 95 4.84 2.81 11.69
C ILE A 95 3.37 3.16 11.87
N GLY A 96 2.69 3.61 10.82
CA GLY A 96 1.26 3.92 10.86
C GLY A 96 0.40 2.69 11.17
N LEU A 97 0.83 1.51 10.69
CA LEU A 97 0.17 0.22 10.91
C LEU A 97 0.71 -0.56 12.12
N ARG A 98 1.63 -0.01 12.92
CA ARG A 98 2.34 -0.75 14.00
C ARG A 98 1.46 -1.41 15.07
N ARG A 99 0.19 -1.01 15.17
CA ARG A 99 -0.80 -1.58 16.11
C ARG A 99 -1.58 -2.76 15.54
N GLN A 100 -1.31 -3.15 14.29
CA GLN A 100 -1.87 -4.34 13.66
C GLN A 100 -1.22 -5.63 14.20
N ARG A 101 -1.79 -6.78 13.84
CA ARG A 101 -1.25 -8.09 14.25
C ARG A 101 0.20 -8.25 13.78
N PRO A 102 1.10 -8.80 14.61
CA PRO A 102 2.52 -8.93 14.26
C PRO A 102 2.74 -9.79 13.01
N ALA A 103 1.93 -10.82 12.80
CA ALA A 103 1.99 -11.64 11.59
C ALA A 103 1.69 -10.82 10.31
N VAL A 104 0.70 -9.92 10.35
CA VAL A 104 0.35 -9.04 9.24
C VAL A 104 1.49 -8.05 8.95
N MET A 105 2.06 -7.49 10.02
CA MET A 105 3.20 -6.58 9.92
C MET A 105 4.43 -7.26 9.32
N ALA A 106 4.70 -8.50 9.72
CA ALA A 106 5.79 -9.31 9.17
C ALA A 106 5.58 -9.56 7.67
N VAL A 107 4.37 -9.94 7.24
CA VAL A 107 4.06 -10.14 5.82
C VAL A 107 4.25 -8.85 5.01
N LEU A 108 3.75 -7.71 5.50
CA LEU A 108 3.94 -6.42 4.84
C LEU A 108 5.42 -6.02 4.75
N ALA A 109 6.18 -6.20 5.83
CA ALA A 109 7.61 -5.91 5.85
C ALA A 109 8.38 -6.79 4.86
N VAL A 110 8.09 -8.10 4.83
CA VAL A 110 8.70 -9.03 3.86
C VAL A 110 8.37 -8.62 2.43
N LEU A 111 7.12 -8.28 2.13
CA LEU A 111 6.72 -7.83 0.79
C LEU A 111 7.46 -6.55 0.38
N LEU A 112 7.60 -5.57 1.28
CA LEU A 112 8.40 -4.38 1.03
C LEU A 112 9.89 -4.70 0.83
N VAL A 113 10.46 -5.65 1.58
CA VAL A 113 11.83 -6.10 1.34
C VAL A 113 11.96 -6.73 -0.05
N VAL A 114 11.04 -7.61 -0.43
CA VAL A 114 11.05 -8.25 -1.76
C VAL A 114 10.91 -7.22 -2.89
N VAL A 115 10.00 -6.26 -2.76
CA VAL A 115 9.85 -5.16 -3.73
C VAL A 115 11.16 -4.37 -3.86
N GLY A 116 11.80 -4.03 -2.74
CA GLY A 116 13.07 -3.29 -2.74
C GLY A 116 14.22 -4.09 -3.37
N VAL A 117 14.39 -5.36 -2.97
CA VAL A 117 15.44 -6.23 -3.52
C VAL A 117 15.25 -6.42 -5.02
N THR A 118 14.03 -6.75 -5.46
CA THR A 118 13.77 -6.94 -6.90
C THR A 118 13.92 -5.66 -7.72
N MET A 119 13.89 -4.49 -7.09
CA MET A 119 14.06 -3.19 -7.73
C MET A 119 15.52 -2.74 -7.82
N PHE A 120 16.30 -2.93 -6.75
CA PHE A 120 17.66 -2.39 -6.61
C PHE A 120 18.77 -3.41 -6.90
N ASP A 121 18.44 -4.69 -7.06
CA ASP A 121 19.39 -5.79 -7.30
C ASP A 121 19.15 -6.48 -8.66
N ASP A 122 18.75 -5.69 -9.67
CA ASP A 122 18.50 -6.14 -11.06
C ASP A 122 17.58 -7.38 -11.19
N GLY A 123 16.60 -7.49 -10.29
CA GLY A 123 15.64 -8.58 -10.28
C GLY A 123 14.75 -8.61 -11.54
N PRO A 124 14.19 -9.79 -11.90
CA PRO A 124 13.27 -9.88 -13.03
C PRO A 124 12.07 -8.96 -12.87
N LEU A 125 11.76 -8.15 -13.88
CA LEU A 125 10.63 -7.21 -13.88
C LEU A 125 9.30 -7.89 -13.51
N ALA A 126 9.09 -9.13 -13.98
CA ALA A 126 7.90 -9.92 -13.66
C ALA A 126 7.78 -10.21 -12.14
N LEU A 127 8.88 -10.53 -11.48
CA LEU A 127 8.90 -10.76 -10.02
C LEU A 127 8.67 -9.45 -9.26
N HIS A 128 9.26 -8.35 -9.72
CA HIS A 128 9.04 -7.03 -9.14
C HIS A 128 7.55 -6.64 -9.20
N LEU A 129 6.92 -6.73 -10.38
CA LEU A 129 5.50 -6.44 -10.54
C LEU A 129 4.60 -7.38 -9.74
N ALA A 130 4.93 -8.67 -9.67
CA ALA A 130 4.19 -9.63 -8.85
C ALA A 130 4.27 -9.30 -7.35
N SER A 131 5.44 -8.83 -6.88
CA SER A 131 5.63 -8.42 -5.49
C SER A 131 4.87 -7.14 -5.14
N ILE A 132 4.86 -6.14 -6.04
CA ILE A 132 4.03 -4.94 -5.90
C ILE A 132 2.55 -5.32 -5.84
N PHE A 133 2.10 -6.21 -6.73
CA PHE A 133 0.72 -6.69 -6.75
C PHE A 133 0.33 -7.35 -5.43
N ALA A 134 1.14 -8.31 -4.96
CA ALA A 134 0.91 -8.98 -3.69
C ALA A 134 0.87 -7.98 -2.52
N PHE A 135 1.79 -7.01 -2.51
CA PHE A 135 1.82 -5.94 -1.52
C PHE A 135 0.53 -5.11 -1.52
N VAL A 136 0.08 -4.63 -2.68
CA VAL A 136 -1.16 -3.84 -2.80
C VAL A 136 -2.38 -4.64 -2.36
N VAL A 137 -2.46 -5.91 -2.72
CA VAL A 137 -3.56 -6.81 -2.32
C VAL A 137 -3.58 -7.01 -0.81
N VAL A 138 -2.44 -7.33 -0.20
CA VAL A 138 -2.33 -7.52 1.25
C VAL A 138 -2.63 -6.22 1.97
N LEU A 139 -2.05 -5.10 1.53
CA LEU A 139 -2.32 -3.79 2.13
C LEU A 139 -3.80 -3.42 2.03
N SER A 140 -4.44 -3.63 0.88
CA SER A 140 -5.87 -3.38 0.69
C SER A 140 -6.72 -4.26 1.59
N ALA A 141 -6.39 -5.54 1.73
CA ALA A 141 -7.06 -6.45 2.67
C ALA A 141 -6.89 -5.98 4.12
N VAL A 142 -5.70 -5.53 4.51
CA VAL A 142 -5.43 -4.98 5.85
C VAL A 142 -6.24 -3.71 6.08
N LEU A 143 -6.20 -2.76 5.15
CA LEU A 143 -6.95 -1.53 5.26
C LEU A 143 -8.46 -1.84 5.34
N ALA A 144 -8.99 -2.70 4.49
CA ALA A 144 -10.41 -2.96 4.45
C ALA A 144 -10.95 -3.82 5.61
N LEU A 145 -10.15 -4.76 6.13
CA LEU A 145 -10.52 -5.57 7.29
C LEU A 145 -10.33 -4.85 8.62
N PHE A 146 -9.40 -3.88 8.70
CA PHE A 146 -8.98 -3.28 9.96
C PHE A 146 -9.25 -1.77 10.09
N LEU A 147 -9.59 -1.04 9.02
CA LEU A 147 -10.20 0.30 9.13
C LEU A 147 -11.70 0.15 9.35
N LEU A 148 -12.12 -0.04 10.60
CA LEU A 148 -13.51 0.28 10.93
C LEU A 148 -13.69 1.79 10.90
N PRO A 149 -14.71 2.31 10.19
CA PRO A 149 -14.98 3.73 10.17
C PRO A 149 -15.23 4.24 11.60
N PRO A 150 -14.62 5.36 12.01
CA PRO A 150 -14.77 5.93 13.35
C PRO A 150 -16.21 6.38 13.68
N TRP A 151 -17.11 6.36 12.69
CA TRP A 151 -18.50 6.79 12.78
C TRP A 151 -19.49 5.70 13.23
N ASP A 152 -19.06 4.46 13.49
CA ASP A 152 -19.94 3.44 14.09
C ASP A 152 -20.12 3.63 15.62
N ARG A 153 -20.28 4.90 16.04
CA ARG A 153 -20.70 5.33 17.37
C ARG A 153 -22.16 5.79 17.27
N GLY A 154 -23.11 4.87 17.11
CA GLY A 154 -24.50 5.35 17.01
C GLY A 154 -25.63 4.35 16.82
N ARG A 155 -25.42 3.03 16.93
CA ARG A 155 -26.51 2.04 16.87
C ARG A 155 -26.61 1.15 18.10
N ALA A 156 -26.24 1.67 19.27
CA ALA A 156 -26.37 1.00 20.56
C ALA A 156 -27.41 1.65 21.49
N SER A 157 -28.29 2.53 21.00
CA SER A 157 -29.31 3.20 21.83
C SER A 157 -30.75 3.14 21.29
N ARG A 158 -31.05 2.30 20.29
CA ARG A 158 -32.43 1.94 19.92
C ARG A 158 -32.46 0.49 19.46
N VAL A 159 -32.77 -0.43 20.37
CA VAL A 159 -34.04 -1.15 20.53
C VAL A 159 -33.88 -2.01 21.79
#